data_AF-A0A7S1H659-F1
#
_entry.id   AF-A0A7S1H659-F1
#
_cell.length_a   1.000
_cell.length_b   1.000
_cell.length_c   1.000
_cell.angle_alpha   90.00
_cell.angle_beta   90.00
_cell.angle_gamma   90.00
#
_symmetry.space_group_name_H-M   'P 1'
#
loop_
_entity.id
_entity.type
_entity.pdbx_description
1 polymer ?
#
loop_
_entity_poly.entity_id
_entity_poly.type
_entity_poly.pdbx_seq_one_letter_code
_entity_poly.pdbx_strand_id
1 'polypeptide(L)'
;VPTCFHGEDLATAEAICQAEGARLCTAEELYNKCAKGSGCGHDSDLIWSSFSVTVDPIPPVASAHYLACGSSLQACAGTIETADNDEYHEVRCCSDSLIQGWNKRNGCDVWSASEVPICFHKENFVGAKSICAAHGARLCTTEELLSDCSRGTGCNHDKDMIWSSTPV
;
A
#
# COMPACT_ATOMS: atom_id res chain seq x y z
N VAL A 1 20.90 38.21 2.88
CA VAL A 1 19.87 37.34 3.49
C VAL A 1 19.56 36.26 2.47
N PRO A 2 19.57 34.97 2.82
CA PRO A 2 19.11 33.95 1.87
C PRO A 2 17.66 34.25 1.51
N THR A 3 17.35 34.29 0.22
CA THR A 3 15.98 34.42 -0.25
C THR A 3 15.24 33.12 0.08
N CYS A 4 14.09 33.21 0.73
CA CYS A 4 13.19 32.08 0.96
C CYS A 4 12.11 32.07 -0.13
N PHE A 5 11.79 30.89 -0.66
CA PHE A 5 10.82 30.70 -1.74
C PHE A 5 9.67 29.83 -1.23
N HIS A 6 8.42 30.22 -1.50
CA HIS A 6 7.22 29.58 -0.93
C HIS A 6 6.18 29.38 -2.03
N GLY A 7 5.58 28.19 -2.09
CA GLY A 7 4.46 27.91 -3.02
C GLY A 7 4.84 27.84 -4.50
N GLU A 8 6.11 27.59 -4.79
CA GLU A 8 6.62 27.41 -6.17
C GLU A 8 6.18 26.06 -6.75
N ASP A 9 6.12 25.97 -8.08
CA ASP A 9 6.00 24.67 -8.76
C ASP A 9 7.32 23.89 -8.77
N LEU A 10 7.26 22.60 -9.14
CA LEU A 10 8.43 21.71 -9.14
C LEU A 10 9.56 22.25 -10.05
N ALA A 11 9.22 22.71 -11.26
CA ALA A 11 10.20 23.20 -12.22
C ALA A 11 10.96 24.42 -11.68
N THR A 12 10.24 25.33 -11.04
CA THR A 12 10.82 26.53 -10.40
C THR A 12 11.67 26.15 -9.20
N ALA A 13 11.22 25.23 -8.35
CA ALA A 13 12.00 24.73 -7.22
C ALA A 13 13.32 24.06 -7.65
N GLU A 14 13.30 23.27 -8.73
CA GLU A 14 14.50 22.68 -9.32
C GLU A 14 15.48 23.75 -9.82
N ALA A 15 14.97 24.75 -10.55
CA ALA A 15 15.78 25.84 -11.08
C ALA A 15 16.43 26.66 -9.95
N ILE A 16 15.72 26.91 -8.85
CA ILE A 16 16.25 27.61 -7.67
C ILE A 16 17.47 26.86 -7.10
N CYS A 17 17.36 25.55 -6.88
CA CYS A 17 18.50 24.77 -6.37
C CYS A 17 19.66 24.68 -7.37
N GLN A 18 19.35 24.51 -8.66
CA GLN A 18 20.37 24.42 -9.72
C GLN A 18 21.14 25.74 -9.91
N ALA A 19 20.49 26.89 -9.72
CA ALA A 19 21.14 28.20 -9.80
C ALA A 19 22.27 28.37 -8.76
N GLU A 20 22.16 27.67 -7.63
CA GLU A 20 23.18 27.64 -6.56
C GLU A 20 24.15 26.46 -6.71
N GLY A 21 24.10 25.72 -7.83
CA GLY A 21 24.91 24.53 -8.05
C GLY A 21 24.50 23.33 -7.17
N ALA A 22 23.31 23.38 -6.59
CA ALA A 22 22.74 22.32 -5.77
C ALA A 22 21.66 21.53 -6.54
N ARG A 23 21.05 20.56 -5.87
CA ARG A 23 19.82 19.89 -6.29
C ARG A 23 18.81 19.93 -5.15
N LEU A 24 17.53 19.72 -5.47
CA LEU A 24 16.55 19.39 -4.44
C LEU A 24 17.02 18.14 -3.66
N CYS A 25 16.66 18.04 -2.38
CA CYS A 25 16.93 16.84 -1.57
C CYS A 25 16.07 15.67 -2.06
N THR A 26 16.56 14.42 -2.01
CA THR A 26 15.73 13.26 -2.32
C THR A 26 14.64 13.07 -1.27
N ALA A 27 13.59 12.32 -1.61
CA ALA A 27 12.53 11.99 -0.64
C ALA A 27 13.11 11.24 0.58
N GLU A 28 14.13 10.41 0.38
CA GLU A 28 14.86 9.72 1.46
C GLU A 28 15.68 10.69 2.33
N GLU A 29 16.40 11.64 1.73
CA GLU A 29 17.12 12.68 2.48
C GLU A 29 16.16 13.52 3.35
N LEU A 30 14.98 13.84 2.83
CA LEU A 30 13.94 14.53 3.59
C LEU A 30 13.36 13.66 4.71
N TYR A 31 13.07 12.38 4.44
CA TYR A 31 12.61 11.41 5.44
C TYR A 31 13.62 11.25 6.59
N ASN A 32 14.91 11.20 6.25
CA ASN A 32 16.02 11.12 7.19
C ASN A 32 16.40 12.46 7.83
N LYS A 33 15.60 13.52 7.61
CA LYS A 33 15.72 14.84 8.23
C LYS A 33 17.01 15.58 7.87
N CYS A 34 17.62 15.31 6.71
CA CYS A 34 18.84 15.98 6.26
C CYS A 34 18.64 17.48 6.01
N ALA A 35 17.44 17.91 5.60
CA ALA A 35 17.12 19.32 5.36
C ALA A 35 16.54 20.04 6.60
N LYS A 36 16.38 19.35 7.73
CA LYS A 36 15.72 19.89 8.93
C LYS A 36 16.55 21.04 9.51
N GLY A 37 15.89 22.15 9.82
CA GLY A 37 16.54 23.31 10.43
C GLY A 37 17.54 24.00 9.49
N SER A 38 17.43 23.77 8.18
CA SER A 38 18.23 24.46 7.15
C SER A 38 17.86 25.93 7.00
N GLY A 39 16.69 26.35 7.51
CA GLY A 39 16.21 27.73 7.49
C GLY A 39 14.80 27.86 6.91
N CYS A 40 14.35 29.09 6.67
CA CYS A 40 13.10 29.46 5.98
C CYS A 40 11.77 28.93 6.54
N GLY A 41 11.78 28.15 7.63
CA GLY A 41 10.56 27.70 8.32
C GLY A 41 9.82 26.54 7.66
N HIS A 42 10.41 25.90 6.66
CA HIS A 42 9.76 24.81 5.90
C HIS A 42 9.70 23.46 6.61
N ASP A 43 10.24 23.34 7.83
CA ASP A 43 10.18 22.11 8.63
C ASP A 43 8.74 21.64 8.92
N SER A 44 7.75 22.51 8.74
CA SER A 44 6.32 22.22 8.91
C SER A 44 5.51 22.21 7.60
N ASP A 45 6.19 22.35 6.45
CA ASP A 45 5.58 22.41 5.13
C ASP A 45 5.80 21.10 4.35
N LEU A 46 4.95 20.86 3.35
CA LEU A 46 5.30 19.94 2.26
C LEU A 46 6.21 20.68 1.27
N ILE A 47 7.39 20.13 1.01
CA ILE A 47 8.39 20.69 0.10
C ILE A 47 8.71 19.73 -1.04
N TRP A 48 9.16 20.28 -2.17
CA TRP A 48 9.60 19.49 -3.32
C TRP A 48 10.88 18.72 -3.00
N SER A 49 10.88 17.41 -3.28
CA SER A 49 12.08 16.59 -3.29
C SER A 49 12.57 16.38 -4.73
N SER A 50 13.88 16.23 -4.94
CA SER A 50 14.40 15.73 -6.22
C SER A 50 13.89 14.32 -6.41
N PHE A 51 13.05 14.12 -7.42
CA PHE A 51 12.90 12.82 -8.02
C PHE A 51 13.96 12.75 -9.12
N SER A 52 15.07 12.06 -8.85
CA SER A 52 15.90 11.65 -9.97
C SER A 52 15.07 10.65 -10.78
N VAL A 53 14.69 11.02 -12.01
CA VAL A 53 14.36 10.06 -13.07
C VAL A 53 15.67 9.34 -13.48
N THR A 54 16.45 8.89 -12.50
CA THR A 54 17.32 7.75 -12.69
C THR A 54 16.37 6.57 -12.65
N VAL A 55 16.02 6.09 -13.83
CA VAL A 55 15.60 4.72 -14.05
C VAL A 55 16.72 3.75 -13.59
N ASP A 56 17.09 3.78 -12.30
CA ASP A 56 17.14 2.50 -11.61
C ASP A 56 15.72 1.97 -11.74
N PRO A 57 15.52 0.70 -12.13
CA PRO A 57 14.17 0.19 -12.27
C PRO A 57 13.51 0.45 -10.93
N ILE A 58 12.53 1.36 -10.91
CA ILE A 58 11.43 1.27 -9.97
C ILE A 58 11.12 -0.23 -10.01
N PRO A 59 11.32 -1.01 -8.92
CA PRO A 59 10.93 -2.40 -8.94
C PRO A 59 9.52 -2.37 -9.48
N PRO A 60 9.27 -2.99 -10.65
CA PRO A 60 8.11 -2.68 -11.46
C PRO A 60 6.92 -2.70 -10.53
N VAL A 61 6.29 -1.53 -10.32
CA VAL A 61 5.11 -1.48 -9.47
C VAL A 61 4.13 -2.33 -10.22
N ALA A 62 3.89 -3.53 -9.69
CA ALA A 62 3.11 -4.52 -10.40
C ALA A 62 1.79 -3.86 -10.78
N SER A 63 1.54 -3.78 -12.08
CA SER A 63 0.33 -3.14 -12.62
C SER A 63 -0.91 -3.98 -12.38
N ALA A 64 -0.71 -5.25 -12.03
CA ALA A 64 -1.72 -6.24 -11.70
C ALA A 64 -1.28 -7.07 -10.50
N HIS A 65 -2.26 -7.60 -9.78
CA HIS A 65 -2.06 -8.55 -8.69
C HIS A 65 -2.97 -9.77 -8.87
N TYR A 66 -2.65 -10.83 -8.15
CA TYR A 66 -3.53 -11.98 -8.12
C TYR A 66 -4.78 -11.71 -7.29
N LEU A 67 -5.87 -12.33 -7.71
CA LEU A 67 -7.05 -12.57 -6.90
C LEU A 67 -7.09 -14.04 -6.54
N ALA A 68 -7.60 -14.37 -5.35
CA ALA A 68 -7.88 -15.74 -4.98
C ALA A 68 -9.26 -15.86 -4.34
N CYS A 69 -9.92 -16.99 -4.55
CA CYS A 69 -11.23 -17.24 -3.97
C CYS A 69 -11.18 -17.17 -2.44
N GLY A 70 -12.20 -16.55 -1.83
CA GLY A 70 -12.28 -16.36 -0.39
C GLY A 70 -12.47 -17.64 0.44
N SER A 71 -12.69 -18.79 -0.19
CA SER A 71 -12.86 -20.09 0.46
C SER A 71 -12.73 -21.26 -0.51
N SER A 72 -12.03 -22.31 -0.08
CA SER A 72 -11.99 -23.61 -0.76
C SER A 72 -13.32 -24.38 -0.77
N LEU A 73 -14.35 -23.89 -0.07
CA LEU A 73 -15.67 -24.54 0.03
C LEU A 73 -16.75 -23.88 -0.84
N GLN A 74 -16.40 -22.84 -1.61
CA GLN A 74 -17.35 -22.06 -2.40
C GLN A 74 -17.19 -22.32 -3.90
N ALA A 75 -18.07 -21.74 -4.70
CA ALA A 75 -18.11 -21.97 -6.14
C ALA A 75 -16.82 -21.58 -6.88
N CYS A 76 -16.07 -20.59 -6.37
CA CYS A 76 -14.77 -20.16 -6.93
C CYS A 76 -13.57 -20.98 -6.40
N ALA A 77 -13.79 -22.05 -5.64
CA ALA A 77 -12.71 -22.76 -4.94
C ALA A 77 -11.55 -23.16 -5.86
N GLY A 78 -10.32 -22.88 -5.41
CA GLY A 78 -9.10 -23.18 -6.16
C GLY A 78 -8.81 -22.22 -7.33
N THR A 79 -9.66 -21.24 -7.58
CA THR A 79 -9.46 -20.23 -8.62
C THR A 79 -8.47 -19.16 -8.17
N ILE A 80 -7.54 -18.87 -9.08
CA ILE A 80 -6.66 -17.71 -9.04
C ILE A 80 -6.88 -16.95 -10.34
N GLU A 81 -7.06 -15.64 -10.26
CA GLU A 81 -7.18 -14.76 -11.43
C GLU A 81 -6.16 -13.63 -11.33
N THR A 82 -5.89 -12.97 -12.45
CA THR A 82 -5.09 -11.75 -12.50
C THR A 82 -6.04 -10.58 -12.70
N ALA A 83 -5.86 -9.51 -11.93
CA ALA A 83 -6.63 -8.28 -12.11
C ALA A 83 -5.71 -7.06 -12.13
N ASP A 84 -6.02 -6.11 -13.02
CA ASP A 84 -5.34 -4.82 -13.06
C ASP A 84 -5.66 -4.01 -11.79
N ASN A 85 -4.70 -3.21 -11.32
CA ASN A 85 -4.83 -2.54 -10.01
C ASN A 85 -6.00 -1.55 -9.90
N ASP A 86 -6.59 -1.12 -11.02
CA ASP A 86 -7.75 -0.23 -11.09
C ASP A 86 -9.10 -0.98 -11.14
N GLU A 87 -9.08 -2.30 -11.28
CA GLU A 87 -10.25 -3.15 -11.07
C GLU A 87 -10.71 -3.13 -9.62
N TYR A 88 -11.94 -3.58 -9.36
CA TYR A 88 -12.52 -3.52 -8.03
C TYR A 88 -12.95 -4.90 -7.53
N HIS A 89 -12.44 -5.28 -6.36
CA HIS A 89 -12.69 -6.57 -5.73
C HIS A 89 -12.83 -6.44 -4.22
N GLU A 90 -13.19 -7.55 -3.59
CA GLU A 90 -13.42 -7.68 -2.16
C GLU A 90 -12.10 -7.70 -1.38
N VAL A 91 -12.13 -7.15 -0.16
CA VAL A 91 -10.93 -6.97 0.68
C VAL A 91 -10.96 -7.91 1.88
N ARG A 92 -9.84 -8.59 2.11
CA ARG A 92 -9.52 -9.23 3.39
C ARG A 92 -8.11 -8.86 3.81
N CYS A 93 -7.93 -8.68 5.10
CA CYS A 93 -6.65 -8.34 5.68
C CYS A 93 -6.10 -9.51 6.49
N CYS A 94 -4.78 -9.70 6.39
CA CYS A 94 -3.99 -10.62 7.19
C CYS A 94 -2.97 -9.83 8.03
N SER A 95 -2.71 -10.29 9.24
CA SER A 95 -1.69 -9.72 10.13
C SER A 95 -0.82 -10.82 10.70
N ASP A 96 0.48 -10.58 10.70
CA ASP A 96 1.49 -11.47 11.29
C ASP A 96 1.49 -11.39 12.84
N SER A 97 0.78 -10.43 13.41
CA SER A 97 0.63 -10.22 14.85
C SER A 97 -0.84 -10.24 15.26
N LEU A 98 -1.10 -10.54 16.54
CA LEU A 98 -2.46 -10.52 17.08
C LEU A 98 -3.02 -9.10 17.03
N ILE A 99 -4.14 -8.94 16.33
CA ILE A 99 -5.03 -7.78 16.42
C ILE A 99 -6.29 -8.22 17.17
N GLN A 100 -6.69 -7.47 18.19
CA GLN A 100 -7.83 -7.84 19.03
C GLN A 100 -9.12 -7.93 18.18
N GLY A 101 -9.84 -9.05 18.31
CA GLY A 101 -11.05 -9.33 17.54
C GLY A 101 -10.83 -10.04 16.20
N TRP A 102 -9.58 -10.22 15.77
CA TRP A 102 -9.26 -10.97 14.56
C TRP A 102 -9.15 -12.45 14.85
N ASN A 103 -9.33 -13.28 13.82
CA ASN A 103 -9.33 -14.74 13.96
C ASN A 103 -8.05 -15.34 13.38
N LYS A 104 -7.46 -16.31 14.06
CA LYS A 104 -6.38 -17.15 13.53
C LYS A 104 -6.87 -18.58 13.40
N ARG A 105 -6.96 -19.08 12.18
CA ARG A 105 -7.41 -20.46 11.92
C ARG A 105 -6.32 -21.47 12.28
N ASN A 106 -6.72 -22.67 12.70
CA ASN A 106 -5.80 -23.76 12.98
C ASN A 106 -4.98 -24.09 11.71
N GLY A 107 -3.66 -24.15 11.86
CA GLY A 107 -2.73 -24.43 10.75
C GLY A 107 -2.29 -23.20 9.95
N CYS A 108 -2.77 -22.00 10.30
CA CYS A 108 -2.31 -20.75 9.72
C CYS A 108 -1.40 -20.00 10.69
N ASP A 109 -0.46 -19.23 10.15
CA ASP A 109 0.45 -18.39 10.94
C ASP A 109 -0.03 -16.95 11.09
N VAL A 110 -1.04 -16.55 10.32
CA VAL A 110 -1.61 -15.20 10.31
C VAL A 110 -2.97 -15.10 11.01
N TRP A 111 -3.23 -13.91 11.55
CA TRP A 111 -4.56 -13.46 11.96
C TRP A 111 -5.26 -12.81 10.78
N SER A 112 -6.57 -12.93 10.68
CA SER A 112 -7.33 -12.39 9.55
C SER A 112 -8.67 -11.79 9.95
N ALA A 113 -9.09 -10.79 9.18
CA ALA A 113 -10.39 -10.14 9.27
C ALA A 113 -10.82 -9.63 7.88
N SER A 114 -12.13 -9.64 7.63
CA SER A 114 -12.73 -8.97 6.45
C SER A 114 -13.53 -7.73 6.84
N GLU A 115 -13.94 -7.63 8.10
CA GLU A 115 -14.61 -6.46 8.66
C GLU A 115 -13.58 -5.59 9.39
N VAL A 116 -13.11 -4.53 8.73
CA VAL A 116 -11.91 -3.78 9.19
C VAL A 116 -12.05 -2.26 9.02
N PRO A 117 -12.87 -1.55 9.81
CA PRO A 117 -13.85 -2.01 10.79
C PRO A 117 -15.25 -2.23 10.19
N ILE A 118 -15.39 -2.07 8.87
CA ILE A 118 -16.60 -2.33 8.08
C ILE A 118 -16.26 -3.30 6.94
N CYS A 119 -17.27 -3.75 6.20
CA CYS A 119 -17.08 -4.60 5.02
C CYS A 119 -16.77 -3.77 3.76
N PHE A 120 -15.64 -4.08 3.11
CA PHE A 120 -15.27 -3.48 1.83
C PHE A 120 -15.52 -4.49 0.70
N HIS A 121 -16.63 -4.28 -0.01
CA HIS A 121 -17.08 -5.16 -1.09
C HIS A 121 -16.53 -4.81 -2.47
N LYS A 122 -15.97 -3.60 -2.62
CA LYS A 122 -15.57 -3.07 -3.92
C LYS A 122 -14.47 -2.04 -3.72
N GLU A 123 -13.23 -2.46 -3.86
CA GLU A 123 -12.07 -1.59 -3.71
C GLU A 123 -11.01 -1.91 -4.75
N ASN A 124 -10.26 -0.88 -5.17
CA ASN A 124 -9.10 -1.10 -6.03
C ASN A 124 -7.88 -1.58 -5.24
N PHE A 125 -6.83 -2.06 -5.91
CA PHE A 125 -5.71 -2.68 -5.21
C PHE A 125 -5.03 -1.71 -4.21
N VAL A 126 -4.83 -0.46 -4.60
CA VAL A 126 -4.19 0.57 -3.77
C VAL A 126 -5.04 0.89 -2.53
N GLY A 127 -6.35 1.02 -2.71
CA GLY A 127 -7.32 1.23 -1.64
C GLY A 127 -7.35 0.03 -0.69
N ALA A 128 -7.42 -1.19 -1.22
CA ALA A 128 -7.46 -2.43 -0.44
C ALA A 128 -6.20 -2.59 0.42
N LYS A 129 -5.03 -2.34 -0.17
CA LYS A 129 -3.75 -2.33 0.56
C LYS A 129 -3.72 -1.26 1.65
N SER A 130 -4.22 -0.06 1.36
CA SER A 130 -4.26 1.05 2.30
C SER A 130 -5.20 0.80 3.48
N ILE A 131 -6.36 0.19 3.24
CA ILE A 131 -7.31 -0.23 4.28
C ILE A 131 -6.60 -1.18 5.26
N CYS A 132 -5.98 -2.24 4.78
CA CYS A 132 -5.29 -3.18 5.67
C CYS A 132 -4.13 -2.52 6.42
N ALA A 133 -3.33 -1.69 5.74
CA ALA A 133 -2.21 -0.98 6.36
C ALA A 133 -2.66 -0.01 7.46
N ALA A 134 -3.79 0.70 7.28
CA ALA A 134 -4.36 1.59 8.29
C ALA A 134 -4.73 0.88 9.60
N HIS A 135 -4.92 -0.45 9.55
CA HIS A 135 -5.22 -1.30 10.69
C HIS A 135 -4.03 -2.14 11.17
N GLY A 136 -2.80 -1.79 10.77
CA GLY A 136 -1.59 -2.51 11.19
C GLY A 136 -1.50 -3.92 10.58
N ALA A 137 -2.12 -4.12 9.42
CA ALA A 137 -2.18 -5.38 8.71
C ALA A 137 -1.72 -5.20 7.25
N ARG A 138 -1.85 -6.27 6.46
CA ARG A 138 -1.56 -6.31 5.03
C ARG A 138 -2.67 -7.06 4.29
N LEU A 139 -2.71 -6.96 2.97
CA LEU A 139 -3.44 -7.94 2.18
C LEU A 139 -2.81 -9.33 2.43
N CYS A 140 -3.64 -10.36 2.41
CA CYS A 140 -3.18 -11.74 2.50
C CYS A 140 -2.40 -12.12 1.22
N THR A 141 -1.44 -13.02 1.31
CA THR A 141 -0.82 -13.59 0.09
C THR A 141 -1.77 -14.58 -0.59
N THR A 142 -1.49 -14.91 -1.84
CA THR A 142 -2.29 -15.88 -2.60
C THR A 142 -2.31 -17.23 -1.89
N GLU A 143 -1.17 -17.65 -1.33
CA GLU A 143 -1.02 -18.89 -0.59
C GLU A 143 -1.86 -18.90 0.70
N GLU A 144 -1.89 -17.78 1.43
CA GLU A 144 -2.71 -17.64 2.63
C GLU A 144 -4.21 -17.71 2.32
N LEU A 145 -4.64 -17.10 1.20
CA LEU A 145 -6.02 -17.15 0.74
C LEU A 145 -6.41 -18.58 0.31
N LEU A 146 -5.58 -19.24 -0.49
CA LEU A 146 -5.82 -20.63 -0.94
C LEU A 146 -5.80 -21.65 0.20
N SER A 147 -5.07 -21.34 1.28
CA SER A 147 -5.01 -22.16 2.50
C SER A 147 -6.17 -21.88 3.47
N ASP A 148 -7.19 -21.13 3.03
CA ASP A 148 -8.35 -20.70 3.83
C ASP A 148 -8.01 -19.83 5.04
N CYS A 149 -6.81 -19.25 5.16
CA CYS A 149 -6.40 -18.55 6.38
C CYS A 149 -7.23 -17.30 6.69
N SER A 150 -7.84 -16.70 5.65
CA SER A 150 -8.76 -15.58 5.78
C SER A 150 -10.23 -15.98 5.79
N ARG A 151 -10.59 -17.26 5.64
CA ARG A 151 -11.98 -17.72 5.48
C ARG A 151 -12.83 -17.52 6.74
N GLY A 152 -14.08 -17.10 6.55
CA GLY A 152 -15.08 -17.01 7.62
C GLY A 152 -14.87 -15.82 8.56
N THR A 153 -14.36 -14.70 8.05
CA THR A 153 -13.97 -13.52 8.83
C THR A 153 -15.03 -12.41 8.91
N GLY A 154 -16.27 -12.66 8.44
CA GLY A 154 -17.44 -11.82 8.77
C GLY A 154 -18.20 -11.21 7.59
N CYS A 155 -17.56 -10.84 6.49
CA CYS A 155 -18.20 -10.04 5.42
C CYS A 155 -18.86 -10.84 4.31
N ASN A 156 -19.05 -12.14 4.51
CA ASN A 156 -19.61 -13.08 3.51
C ASN A 156 -18.85 -13.16 2.18
N HIS A 157 -17.60 -12.68 2.12
CA HIS A 157 -16.79 -12.72 0.90
C HIS A 157 -16.23 -14.11 0.56
N ASP A 158 -16.69 -15.19 1.21
CA ASP A 158 -16.06 -16.52 1.08
C ASP A 158 -16.25 -17.05 -0.35
N LYS A 159 -17.26 -16.55 -1.06
CA LYS A 159 -17.63 -16.92 -2.43
C LYS A 159 -17.12 -15.95 -3.50
N ASP A 160 -16.38 -14.92 -3.08
CA ASP A 160 -15.93 -13.82 -3.94
C ASP A 160 -14.42 -13.93 -4.20
N MET A 161 -13.93 -13.19 -5.19
CA MET A 161 -12.51 -13.12 -5.53
C MET A 161 -11.86 -12.00 -4.72
N ILE A 162 -10.86 -12.35 -3.91
CA ILE A 162 -10.24 -11.45 -2.93
C ILE A 162 -8.89 -10.95 -3.44
N TRP A 163 -8.61 -9.66 -3.24
CA TRP A 163 -7.28 -9.11 -3.47
C TRP A 163 -6.18 -9.84 -2.70
N SER A 164 -5.13 -10.27 -3.41
CA SER A 164 -3.90 -10.80 -2.85
C SER A 164 -2.79 -9.74 -2.84
N SER A 165 -1.88 -9.80 -1.88
CA SER A 165 -0.63 -9.03 -1.89
C SER A 165 0.40 -9.55 -2.91
N THR A 166 0.16 -10.71 -3.52
CA THR A 166 1.10 -11.34 -4.46
C THR A 166 0.99 -10.67 -5.84
N PRO A 167 2.07 -10.04 -6.34
CA PRO A 167 2.10 -9.44 -7.67
C PRO A 167 2.10 -10.52 -8.76
N VAL A 168 1.65 -10.16 -9.97
CA VAL A 168 1.76 -10.97 -11.20
C VAL A 168 3.18 -10.93 -11.76
#